data_AF-A0A1I3VQG7-F1
#
_entry.id   AF-A0A1I3VQG7-F1
#
_cell.length_a   1.000
_cell.length_b   1.000
_cell.length_c   1.000
_cell.angle_alpha   90.00
_cell.angle_beta   90.00
_cell.angle_gamma   90.00
#
_symmetry.space_group_name_H-M   'P 1'
#
loop_
_entity.id
_entity.type
_entity.pdbx_description
1 polymer ?
#
loop_
_entity_poly.entity_id
_entity_poly.type
_entity_poly.pdbx_seq_one_letter_code
_entity_poly.pdbx_strand_id
1 'polypeptide(L)'
;MLLDAWNKQQWIYDQLDNAWYTPEEFKTKWKLLVTDHNLNRFVARSPEFGIAESLENSRRALERAEELHKKLQGYYEVELRRKH
;
A
#
# COMPACT_ATOMS: atom_id res chain seq x y z
N MET A 1 -10.28 4.72 21.63
CA MET A 1 -10.00 5.96 20.84
C MET A 1 -8.59 5.87 20.24
N LEU A 2 -8.22 6.66 19.23
CA LEU A 2 -6.89 6.62 18.55
C LEU A 2 -5.68 6.62 19.51
N LEU A 3 -5.83 7.14 20.74
CA LEU A 3 -4.84 7.04 21.82
C LEU A 3 -4.61 5.59 22.33
N ASP A 4 -5.64 4.73 22.32
CA ASP A 4 -5.52 3.31 22.69
C ASP A 4 -4.80 2.50 21.62
N ALA A 5 -4.93 2.89 20.35
CA ALA A 5 -4.22 2.28 19.24
C ALA A 5 -2.70 2.47 19.39
N TRP A 6 -2.29 3.65 19.87
CA TRP A 6 -0.90 3.97 20.19
C TRP A 6 -0.34 3.06 21.30
N ASN A 7 -1.05 2.91 22.41
CA ASN A 7 -0.62 2.06 23.53
C ASN A 7 -0.59 0.58 23.16
N LYS A 8 -1.28 0.17 22.10
CA LYS A 8 -1.34 -1.20 21.59
C LYS A 8 -0.47 -1.44 20.35
N GLN A 9 0.38 -0.48 19.97
CA GLN A 9 1.22 -0.54 18.75
C GLN A 9 0.43 -0.87 17.48
N GLN A 10 -0.83 -0.45 17.40
CA GLN A 10 -1.69 -0.72 16.25
C GLN A 10 -1.40 0.26 15.12
N TRP A 11 -1.45 -0.23 13.89
CA TRP A 11 -1.39 0.60 12.70
C TRP A 11 -2.75 1.19 12.38
N ILE A 12 -2.75 2.25 11.60
CA ILE A 12 -3.96 2.96 11.21
C ILE A 12 -4.23 2.67 9.74
N TYR A 13 -5.38 2.07 9.49
CA TYR A 13 -5.85 1.77 8.16
C TYR A 13 -6.85 2.84 7.69
N ASP A 14 -6.56 3.43 6.55
CA ASP A 14 -7.44 4.36 5.85
C ASP A 14 -8.31 3.59 4.85
N GLN A 15 -9.60 3.54 5.15
CA GLN A 15 -10.56 2.80 4.34
C GLN A 15 -10.90 3.49 3.01
N LEU A 16 -10.67 4.81 2.90
CA LEU A 16 -10.98 5.56 1.68
C LEU A 16 -9.85 5.42 0.66
N ASP A 17 -8.62 5.60 1.11
CA ASP A 17 -7.43 5.58 0.24
C ASP A 17 -6.78 4.18 0.18
N ASN A 18 -7.34 3.20 0.89
CA ASN A 18 -6.83 1.83 0.99
C ASN A 18 -5.33 1.82 1.37
N ALA A 19 -4.99 2.60 2.39
CA ALA A 19 -3.62 2.90 2.78
C ALA A 19 -3.37 2.57 4.25
N TRP A 20 -2.15 2.13 4.54
CA TRP A 20 -1.69 1.87 5.90
C TRP A 20 -0.74 2.97 6.35
N TYR A 21 -0.88 3.37 7.61
CA TYR A 21 0.01 4.30 8.27
C TYR A 21 0.50 3.71 9.57
N THR A 22 1.80 3.85 9.82
CA THR A 22 2.29 3.74 11.19
C THR A 22 1.71 4.88 12.03
N PRO A 23 1.64 4.71 13.35
CA PRO A 23 1.18 5.78 14.22
C PRO A 23 1.97 7.10 14.07
N GLU A 24 3.28 7.02 13.82
CA GLU A 24 4.17 8.16 13.58
C GLU A 24 3.88 8.87 12.24
N GLU A 25 3.69 8.09 11.18
CA GLU A 25 3.33 8.61 9.86
C GLU A 25 1.98 9.33 9.91
N PHE A 26 1.01 8.73 10.60
CA PHE A 26 -0.30 9.29 10.77
C PHE A 26 -0.26 10.64 11.53
N LYS A 27 0.49 10.71 12.64
CA LYS A 27 0.70 11.96 13.39
C LYS A 27 1.33 13.06 12.55
N THR A 28 2.28 12.71 11.69
CA THR A 28 3.02 13.67 10.86
C THR A 28 2.14 14.20 9.73
N LYS A 29 1.35 13.33 9.10
CA LYS A 29 0.51 13.71 7.97
C LYS A 29 -0.79 14.39 8.39
N TRP A 30 -1.36 14.02 9.54
CA TRP A 30 -2.64 14.52 10.00
C TRP A 30 -2.48 15.44 11.22
N LYS A 31 -2.48 16.76 10.97
CA LYS A 31 -2.90 17.75 11.97
C LYS A 31 -4.42 17.60 12.19
N LEU A 32 -4.84 16.56 12.91
CA LEU A 32 -6.24 16.13 12.99
C LEU A 32 -7.16 17.24 13.54
N LEU A 33 -8.07 17.72 12.70
CA LEU A 33 -9.40 18.08 13.16
C LEU A 33 -10.16 16.77 13.39
N VAL A 34 -10.52 16.50 14.64
CA VAL A 34 -11.35 15.35 15.02
C VAL A 34 -12.78 15.65 14.55
N THR A 35 -13.13 15.12 13.38
CA THR A 35 -14.49 15.20 12.83
C THR A 35 -15.08 13.80 12.75
N ASP A 36 -16.40 13.68 12.81
CA ASP A 36 -17.10 12.40 12.67
C ASP A 36 -16.77 11.69 11.35
N HIS A 37 -16.52 12.48 10.29
CA HIS A 37 -16.05 11.95 9.01
C HIS A 37 -14.71 11.21 9.16
N ASN A 38 -13.74 11.81 9.85
CA ASN A 38 -12.42 11.21 10.05
C ASN A 38 -12.48 10.00 10.99
N LEU A 39 -13.34 10.02 12.01
CA LEU A 39 -13.51 8.89 12.93
C LEU A 39 -14.05 7.62 12.25
N ASN A 40 -14.85 7.78 11.19
CA ASN A 40 -15.37 6.65 10.42
C ASN A 40 -14.46 6.20 9.27
N ARG A 41 -13.46 7.01 8.90
CA ARG A 41 -12.50 6.71 7.81
C ARG A 41 -11.34 5.85 8.28
N PHE A 42 -10.86 6.06 9.50
CA PHE A 42 -9.65 5.46 10.03
C PHE A 42 -9.95 4.36 11.05
N VAL A 43 -9.35 3.20 10.86
CA VAL A 43 -9.51 2.05 11.75
C VAL A 43 -8.17 1.61 12.29
N ALA A 44 -8.06 1.48 13.60
CA ALA A 44 -6.88 0.88 14.23
C ALA A 44 -6.89 -0.65 14.04
N ARG A 45 -5.83 -1.19 13.47
CA ARG A 45 -5.67 -2.63 13.20
C ARG A 45 -4.28 -3.12 13.57
N SER A 46 -4.15 -4.44 13.70
CA SER A 46 -2.86 -5.07 14.01
C SER A 46 -1.85 -4.83 12.88
N PRO A 47 -0.58 -4.53 13.18
CA PRO A 47 0.46 -4.33 12.16
C PRO A 47 0.61 -5.51 11.20
N GLU A 48 0.38 -6.74 11.67
CA GLU A 48 0.49 -7.97 10.89
C GLU A 48 -0.44 -7.97 9.68
N PHE A 49 -1.63 -7.38 9.80
CA PHE A 49 -2.55 -7.24 8.66
C PHE A 49 -2.00 -6.27 7.62
N GLY A 50 -1.47 -5.12 8.05
CA GLY A 50 -0.89 -4.14 7.14
C GLY A 50 0.37 -4.66 6.44
N ILE A 51 1.19 -5.42 7.15
CA ILE A 51 2.38 -6.07 6.59
C ILE A 51 1.96 -7.14 5.56
N ALA A 52 1.02 -8.02 5.91
CA ALA A 52 0.57 -9.08 5.01
C ALA A 52 -0.02 -8.52 3.71
N GLU A 53 -0.88 -7.49 3.81
CA GLU A 53 -1.47 -6.85 2.63
C GLU A 53 -0.42 -6.10 1.78
N SER A 54 0.52 -5.40 2.42
CA SER A 54 1.60 -4.71 1.71
C SER A 54 2.52 -5.69 0.97
N LEU A 55 2.81 -6.84 1.57
CA LEU A 55 3.58 -7.91 0.92
C LEU A 55 2.84 -8.48 -0.30
N GLU A 56 1.55 -8.74 -0.16
CA GLU A 56 0.72 -9.24 -1.27
C GLU A 56 0.63 -8.23 -2.42
N ASN A 57 0.47 -6.94 -2.10
CA ASN A 57 0.49 -5.88 -3.11
C ASN A 57 1.85 -5.78 -3.83
N SER A 58 2.95 -5.92 -3.08
CA SER A 58 4.30 -5.93 -3.64
C SER A 58 4.53 -7.13 -4.55
N ARG A 59 4.05 -8.31 -4.16
CA ARG A 59 4.09 -9.53 -4.96
C ARG A 59 3.34 -9.34 -6.30
N ARG A 60 2.12 -8.81 -6.27
CA ARG A 60 1.34 -8.51 -7.48
C ARG A 60 2.02 -7.47 -8.37
N ALA A 61 2.65 -6.46 -7.78
CA ALA A 61 3.40 -5.46 -8.52
C ALA A 61 4.61 -6.08 -9.25
N LEU A 62 5.33 -6.98 -8.57
CA LEU A 62 6.44 -7.73 -9.16
C LEU A 62 5.97 -8.60 -10.33
N GLU A 63 4.90 -9.37 -10.16
CA GLU A 63 4.33 -10.21 -11.23
C GLU A 63 4.01 -9.39 -12.49
N ARG A 64 3.35 -8.24 -12.32
CA ARG A 64 3.03 -7.34 -13.44
C ARG A 64 4.30 -6.78 -14.11
N ALA A 65 5.33 -6.46 -13.33
CA ALA A 65 6.59 -5.96 -13.86
C ALA A 65 7.33 -7.04 -14.67
N GLU A 66 7.35 -8.29 -14.19
CA GLU A 66 7.93 -9.44 -14.89
C GLU A 66 7.18 -9.74 -16.19
N GLU A 67 5.84 -9.68 -16.19
CA GLU A 67 5.04 -9.82 -17.41
C GLU A 67 5.35 -8.73 -18.44
N LEU A 68 5.47 -7.48 -18.00
CA LEU A 68 5.84 -6.38 -18.87
C LEU A 68 7.24 -6.57 -19.44
N HIS A 69 8.20 -7.02 -18.63
CA HIS A 69 9.55 -7.33 -19.07
C HIS A 69 9.55 -8.40 -20.18
N LYS A 70 8.80 -9.50 -19.99
CA LYS A 70 8.65 -10.55 -21.02
C LYS A 70 8.06 -10.01 -22.32
N LYS A 71 7.04 -9.15 -22.24
CA LYS A 71 6.46 -8.50 -23.43
C LYS A 71 7.50 -7.67 -24.18
N LEU A 72 8.27 -6.86 -23.46
CA LEU A 72 9.33 -6.03 -24.06
C LEU A 72 10.41 -6.88 -24.73
N GLN A 73 10.88 -7.94 -24.08
CA GLN A 73 11.84 -8.88 -24.69
C GLN A 73 11.30 -9.47 -26.00
N GLY A 74 10.04 -9.91 -26.02
CA GLY A 74 9.40 -10.41 -27.23
C GLY A 74 9.34 -9.38 -28.36
N TYR A 75 9.08 -8.10 -28.05
CA TYR A 75 9.12 -7.03 -29.06
C TYR A 75 10.52 -6.87 -29.66
N TYR A 76 11.57 -6.83 -28.83
CA TYR A 76 12.96 -6.70 -29.30
C TYR A 76 13.38 -7.87 -30.17
N GLU A 77 13.03 -9.10 -29.80
CA GLU A 77 13.35 -10.30 -30.59
C GLU A 77 12.67 -10.28 -31.98
N VAL A 78 11.41 -9.84 -32.05
CA VAL A 78 10.68 -9.71 -33.32
C VAL A 78 11.27 -8.59 -34.17
N GLU A 79 11.65 -7.46 -33.58
CA GLU A 79 12.26 -6.34 -34.30
C GLU A 79 13.64 -6.70 -34.88
N LEU A 80 14.46 -7.41 -34.10
CA LEU A 80 15.75 -7.94 -34.57
C LEU A 80 15.58 -8.89 -35.76
N ARG A 81 14.59 -9.79 -35.73
CA ARG A 81 14.27 -10.68 -36.85
C ARG A 81 13.76 -9.98 -38.11
N ARG A 82 13.24 -8.75 -38.00
CA ARG A 82 12.79 -7.96 -39.16
C ARG A 82 13.91 -7.15 -39.83
N LYS A 83 15.05 -6.98 -39.16
CA LYS A 83 16.22 -6.24 -39.66
C LYS A 83 17.29 -7.16 -40.27
N HIS A 84 17.06 -8.47 -40.31
CA HIS A 84 17.87 -9.47 -41.02
C HIS A 84 17.00 -10.14 -42.08
#